data_AF-A0A924T2R9-F1
#
_entry.id   AF-A0A924T2R9-F1
#
_cell.length_a   1.000
_cell.length_b   1.000
_cell.length_c   1.000
_cell.angle_alpha   90.00
_cell.angle_beta   90.00
_cell.angle_gamma   90.00
#
_symmetry.space_group_name_H-M   'P 1'
#
loop_
_entity.id
_entity.type
_entity.pdbx_description
1 polymer ?
#
loop_
_entity_poly.entity_id
_entity_poly.type
_entity_poly.pdbx_seq_one_letter_code
_entity_poly.pdbx_strand_id
1 'polypeptide(L)'
;MKQTTAPGTPRKIPQHAPPRAYCWDADVLSSFTSLMSAHGSPVCASLMLGDAEYARGQLRLACTLDHRVLQQIAVQMLGGFTHPNPTEMVWSSLHPDGRKST
;
A
#
# COMPACT_ATOMS: atom_id res chain seq x y z
N MET A 1 -24.12 48.84 -9.92
CA MET A 1 -23.29 47.97 -9.06
C MET A 1 -23.74 46.53 -9.24
N LYS A 2 -22.95 45.70 -9.95
CA LYS A 2 -23.19 44.25 -10.05
C LYS A 2 -21.82 43.56 -9.90
N GLN A 3 -21.58 42.99 -8.72
CA GLN A 3 -20.42 42.14 -8.47
C GLN A 3 -20.64 40.82 -9.21
N THR A 4 -19.76 40.54 -10.16
CA THR A 4 -19.70 39.27 -10.89
C THR A 4 -18.63 38.42 -10.23
N THR A 5 -19.05 37.45 -9.41
CA THR A 5 -18.17 36.44 -8.83
C THR A 5 -17.92 35.36 -9.88
N ALA A 6 -16.70 35.36 -10.43
CA ALA A 6 -16.20 34.36 -11.37
C ALA A 6 -15.63 33.13 -10.63
N PRO A 7 -15.50 31.97 -11.31
CA PRO A 7 -15.65 30.64 -10.74
C PRO A 7 -14.42 30.11 -9.99
N GLY A 8 -14.68 29.21 -9.05
CA GLY A 8 -13.70 28.58 -8.17
C GLY A 8 -12.51 27.97 -8.91
N THR A 9 -11.33 28.42 -8.53
CA THR A 9 -10.06 27.78 -8.86
C THR A 9 -10.12 26.31 -8.45
N PRO A 10 -9.91 25.34 -9.37
CA PRO A 10 -9.78 23.95 -8.97
C PRO A 10 -8.60 23.85 -8.02
N ARG A 11 -8.91 23.47 -6.78
CA ARG A 11 -7.92 23.26 -5.72
C ARG A 11 -6.96 22.19 -6.24
N LYS A 12 -5.75 22.57 -6.62
CA LYS A 12 -4.66 21.65 -6.99
C LYS A 12 -4.46 20.72 -5.79
N ILE A 13 -5.07 19.54 -5.84
CA ILE A 13 -4.75 18.47 -4.91
C ILE A 13 -3.26 18.21 -5.12
N PRO A 14 -2.41 18.33 -4.09
CA PRO A 14 -1.02 17.98 -4.22
C PRO A 14 -0.97 16.56 -4.79
N GLN A 15 -0.42 16.40 -5.98
CA GLN A 15 -0.15 15.09 -6.53
C GLN A 15 0.95 14.50 -5.66
N HIS A 16 0.51 13.82 -4.59
CA HIS A 16 1.33 12.99 -3.76
C HIS A 16 2.03 12.03 -4.72
N ALA A 17 3.37 11.94 -4.65
CA ALA A 17 4.12 10.93 -5.39
C ALA A 17 3.36 9.59 -5.29
N PRO A 18 3.21 8.83 -6.40
CA PRO A 18 2.42 7.62 -6.38
C PRO A 18 2.85 6.81 -5.16
N PRO A 19 1.92 6.47 -4.24
CA PRO A 19 2.28 5.68 -3.08
C PRO A 19 2.98 4.45 -3.65
N ARG A 20 4.20 4.16 -3.19
CA ARG A 20 4.91 2.95 -3.60
C ARG A 20 4.02 1.77 -3.22
N ALA A 21 3.19 1.35 -4.16
CA ALA A 21 2.16 0.38 -3.95
C ALA A 21 2.89 -0.96 -3.88
N TYR A 22 3.05 -1.49 -2.68
CA TYR A 22 3.46 -2.88 -2.53
C TYR A 22 2.26 -3.74 -2.94
N CYS A 23 2.55 -4.81 -3.68
CA CYS A 23 1.55 -5.79 -4.08
C CYS A 23 1.95 -7.12 -3.47
N TRP A 24 1.06 -7.70 -2.68
CA TRP A 24 1.21 -9.07 -2.20
C TRP A 24 0.30 -9.98 -2.98
N ASP A 25 0.76 -11.21 -3.13
CA ASP A 25 -0.07 -12.30 -3.60
C ASP A 25 -1.29 -12.46 -2.69
N ALA A 26 -2.46 -12.69 -3.29
CA ALA A 26 -3.72 -12.80 -2.58
C ALA A 26 -3.73 -13.99 -1.61
N ASP A 27 -3.08 -15.10 -1.95
CA ASP A 27 -2.99 -16.28 -1.11
C ASP A 27 -2.10 -16.03 0.11
N VAL A 28 -1.02 -15.26 -0.07
CA VAL A 28 -0.14 -14.81 1.02
C VAL A 28 -0.91 -13.90 1.97
N LEU A 29 -1.66 -12.93 1.44
CA LEU A 29 -2.46 -12.01 2.25
C LEU A 29 -3.58 -12.75 2.99
N SER A 30 -4.28 -13.67 2.34
CA SER A 30 -5.34 -14.50 2.94
C SER A 30 -4.80 -15.41 4.05
N SER A 31 -3.64 -16.04 3.82
CA SER A 31 -3.00 -16.89 4.82
C SER A 31 -2.57 -16.07 6.04
N PHE A 32 -1.98 -14.90 5.82
CA PHE A 32 -1.60 -13.98 6.89
C PHE A 32 -2.80 -13.56 7.75
N THR A 33 -3.90 -13.10 7.12
CA THR A 33 -5.08 -12.62 7.86
C THR A 33 -5.78 -13.74 8.63
N SER A 34 -5.80 -14.94 8.07
CA SER A 34 -6.35 -16.13 8.72
C SER A 34 -5.54 -16.53 9.95
N LEU A 35 -4.21 -16.59 9.83
CA LEU A 35 -3.31 -16.93 10.94
C LEU A 35 -3.36 -15.88 12.05
N MET A 36 -3.33 -14.60 11.70
CA MET A 36 -3.47 -13.50 12.66
C MET A 36 -4.80 -13.59 13.43
N SER A 37 -5.89 -13.90 12.74
CA SER A 37 -7.20 -14.15 13.39
C SER A 37 -7.16 -15.35 14.35
N ALA A 38 -6.49 -16.45 13.98
CA ALA A 38 -6.32 -17.61 14.85
C ALA A 38 -5.51 -17.30 16.12
N HIS A 39 -4.64 -16.29 16.08
CA HIS A 39 -3.91 -15.77 17.24
C HIS A 39 -4.65 -14.65 18.00
N GLY A 40 -5.94 -14.43 17.71
CA GLY A 40 -6.75 -13.42 18.39
C GLY A 40 -6.46 -11.97 17.99
N SER A 41 -5.72 -11.76 16.90
CA SER A 41 -5.36 -10.44 16.37
C SER A 41 -5.89 -10.27 14.94
N PRO A 42 -7.21 -10.19 14.72
CA PRO A 42 -7.77 -10.05 13.37
C PRO A 42 -7.29 -8.76 12.70
N VAL A 43 -7.01 -8.84 11.41
CA VAL A 43 -6.46 -7.75 10.59
C VAL A 43 -7.40 -7.37 9.45
N CYS A 44 -7.48 -6.08 9.17
CA CYS A 44 -8.29 -5.57 8.06
C CYS A 44 -7.45 -5.58 6.76
N ALA A 45 -7.80 -6.44 5.82
CA ALA A 45 -7.09 -6.57 4.54
C ALA A 45 -7.08 -5.25 3.74
N SER A 46 -8.16 -4.48 3.76
CA SER A 46 -8.23 -3.18 3.08
C SER A 46 -7.24 -2.17 3.67
N LEU A 47 -7.05 -2.16 4.99
CA LEU A 47 -6.04 -1.32 5.64
C LEU A 47 -4.62 -1.84 5.38
N MET A 48 -4.44 -3.17 5.36
CA MET A 48 -3.16 -3.79 4.97
C MET A 48 -2.70 -3.35 3.57
N LEU A 49 -3.62 -3.13 2.63
CA LEU A 49 -3.30 -2.71 1.26
C LEU A 49 -3.20 -1.19 1.09
N GLY A 50 -3.99 -0.43 1.84
CA GLY A 50 -4.11 1.03 1.69
C GLY A 50 -3.24 1.87 2.62
N ASP A 51 -2.75 1.29 3.73
CA ASP A 51 -1.99 1.99 4.76
C ASP A 51 -0.70 1.22 5.10
N ALA A 52 0.42 1.76 4.62
CA ALA A 52 1.74 1.16 4.79
C ALA A 52 2.17 1.08 6.26
N GLU A 53 1.79 2.04 7.10
CA GLU A 53 2.18 2.05 8.51
C GLU A 53 1.34 1.06 9.31
N TYR A 54 0.03 0.98 9.04
CA TYR A 54 -0.82 -0.07 9.59
C TYR A 54 -0.25 -1.44 9.22
N ALA A 55 0.04 -1.67 7.94
CA ALA A 55 0.59 -2.91 7.44
C ALA A 55 1.92 -3.29 8.13
N ARG A 56 2.87 -2.36 8.23
CA ARG A 56 4.15 -2.59 8.94
C ARG A 56 3.93 -2.89 10.42
N GLY A 57 2.99 -2.21 11.06
CA GLY A 57 2.63 -2.47 12.46
C GLY A 57 2.14 -3.91 12.67
N GLN A 58 1.24 -4.38 11.82
CA GLN A 58 0.71 -5.74 11.89
C GLN A 58 1.77 -6.80 11.57
N LEU A 59 2.64 -6.55 10.60
CA LEU A 59 3.74 -7.46 10.27
C LEU A 59 4.77 -7.55 11.41
N ARG A 60 5.09 -6.43 12.06
CA ARG A 60 5.94 -6.44 13.26
C ARG A 60 5.30 -7.19 14.41
N LEU A 61 4.00 -7.00 14.65
CA LEU A 61 3.24 -7.75 15.64
C LEU A 61 3.31 -9.26 15.35
N ALA A 62 3.08 -9.66 14.10
CA ALA A 62 3.16 -11.05 13.66
C ALA A 62 4.53 -11.69 13.93
N CYS A 63 5.63 -10.92 13.79
CA CYS A 63 6.97 -11.39 14.13
C CYS A 63 7.17 -11.66 15.65
N THR A 64 6.35 -11.08 16.52
CA THR A 64 6.42 -11.29 17.98
C THR A 64 5.58 -12.46 18.48
N LEU A 65 4.67 -12.99 17.65
CA LEU A 65 3.85 -14.13 17.98
C LEU A 65 4.68 -15.42 17.86
N ASP A 66 4.49 -16.38 18.77
CA ASP A 66 5.21 -17.67 18.77
C ASP A 66 4.65 -18.65 17.72
N HIS A 67 4.66 -18.24 16.45
CA HIS A 67 4.17 -19.05 15.35
C HIS A 67 5.08 -18.92 14.13
N ARG A 68 5.95 -19.93 13.94
CA ARG A 68 7.03 -19.89 12.94
C ARG A 68 6.56 -19.58 11.52
N VAL A 69 5.46 -20.18 11.08
CA VAL A 69 4.94 -19.96 9.71
C VAL A 69 4.44 -18.52 9.55
N LEU A 70 3.83 -17.95 10.59
CA LEU A 70 3.32 -16.59 10.56
C LEU A 70 4.48 -15.58 10.54
N GLN A 71 5.53 -15.85 11.32
CA GLN A 71 6.77 -15.05 11.29
C GLN A 71 7.42 -15.08 9.90
N GLN A 72 7.50 -16.25 9.26
CA GLN A 72 8.06 -16.38 7.91
C GLN A 72 7.27 -15.59 6.87
N ILE A 73 5.94 -15.69 6.90
CA ILE A 73 5.05 -14.92 6.02
C ILE A 73 5.24 -13.42 6.27
N ALA A 74 5.32 -13.00 7.53
CA ALA A 74 5.50 -11.60 7.88
C ALA A 74 6.83 -11.02 7.35
N VAL A 75 7.93 -11.79 7.48
CA VAL A 75 9.24 -11.42 6.93
C VAL A 75 9.21 -11.33 5.40
N GLN A 76 8.56 -12.29 4.72
CA GLN A 76 8.39 -12.26 3.27
C GLN A 76 7.61 -11.01 2.82
N MET A 77 6.49 -10.71 3.48
CA MET A 77 5.66 -9.54 3.18
C MET A 77 6.41 -8.23 3.44
N LEU A 78 7.24 -8.16 4.50
CA LEU A 78 8.13 -7.02 4.78
C LEU A 78 9.15 -6.81 3.64
N GLY A 79 9.68 -7.89 3.06
CA GLY A 79 10.56 -7.82 1.87
C GLY A 79 9.86 -7.29 0.61
N GLY A 80 8.54 -7.41 0.53
CA GLY A 80 7.74 -6.83 -0.56
C GLY A 80 7.67 -5.31 -0.55
N PHE A 81 7.90 -4.66 0.60
CA PHE A 81 7.95 -3.18 0.68
C PHE A 81 9.21 -2.58 0.04
N THR A 82 10.29 -3.35 -0.11
CA THR A 82 11.56 -2.85 -0.65
C THR A 82 11.66 -3.02 -2.17
N HIS A 83 10.83 -3.88 -2.76
CA HIS A 83 10.81 -4.11 -4.20
C HIS A 83 9.68 -3.31 -4.86
N PRO A 84 9.98 -2.49 -5.89
CA PRO A 84 8.93 -1.83 -6.65
C PRO A 84 8.03 -2.88 -7.30
N ASN A 85 6.73 -2.60 -7.31
CA ASN A 85 5.75 -3.46 -7.98
C ASN A 85 6.14 -3.63 -9.47
N PRO A 86 6.17 -4.85 -10.01
CA PRO A 86 6.42 -5.07 -11.44
C PRO A 86 5.46 -4.27 -12.33
N THR A 87 4.22 -4.01 -11.87
CA THR A 87 3.24 -3.18 -12.59
C THR A 87 3.64 -1.70 -12.64
N GLU A 88 4.27 -1.16 -11.59
CA GLU A 88 4.87 0.19 -11.63
C GLU A 88 6.05 0.23 -12.62
N MET A 89 6.82 -0.85 -12.69
CA MET A 89 7.93 -1.01 -13.63
C MET A 89 7.43 -1.08 -15.09
N VAL A 90 6.34 -1.82 -15.33
CA VAL A 90 5.66 -1.90 -16.63
C VAL A 90 5.01 -0.58 -17.02
N TRP A 91 4.28 0.08 -16.09
CA TRP A 91 3.67 1.38 -16.32
C TRP A 91 4.71 2.44 -16.68
N SER A 92 5.82 2.48 -15.93
CA SER A 92 6.97 3.37 -16.20
C SER A 92 7.67 3.06 -17.52
N SER A 93 7.64 1.80 -17.96
CA SER A 93 8.23 1.37 -19.25
C SER A 93 7.31 1.65 -20.44
N LEU A 94 5.98 1.63 -20.25
CA LEU A 94 4.99 1.95 -21.29
C LEU A 94 4.86 3.46 -21.52
N HIS A 95 5.12 4.28 -20.50
CA HIS A 95 5.09 5.74 -20.57
C HIS A 95 6.44 6.35 -20.16
N PRO A 96 7.50 6.21 -20.99
CA PRO A 96 8.81 6.80 -20.69
C PRO A 96 8.81 8.34 -20.77
N ASP A 97 7.83 8.93 -21.45
CA ASP A 97 7.73 10.37 -21.67
C ASP A 97 6.80 11.00 -20.61
N GLY A 98 7.34 11.15 -19.40
CA GLY A 98 6.86 12.10 -18.41
C GLY A 98 7.09 13.53 -18.88
N ARG A 99 6.54 13.90 -20.05
CA ARG A 99 6.59 15.26 -20.54
C ARG A 99 5.72 16.12 -19.63
N LYS A 100 6.41 16.90 -18.81
CA LYS A 100 5.91 18.13 -18.20
C LYS A 100 5.24 18.94 -19.31
N SER A 101 3.91 18.91 -19.39
CA SER A 101 3.16 19.94 -20.09
C SER A 101 2.85 21.02 -19.05
N THR A 102 3.56 22.12 -19.23
CA THR A 102 3.35 23.48 -18.72
C THR A 102 1.91 23.83 -18.36
#